data_AF-A0A9P1DCB2-F1
#
_entry.id   AF-A0A9P1DCB2-F1
#
_cell.length_a   1.000
_cell.length_b   1.000
_cell.length_c   1.000
_cell.angle_alpha   90.00
_cell.angle_beta   90.00
_cell.angle_gamma   90.00
#
_symmetry.space_group_name_H-M   'P 1'
#
loop_
_entity.id
_entity.type
_entity.pdbx_description
1 polymer ?
#
loop_
_entity_poly.entity_id
_entity_poly.type
_entity_poly.pdbx_seq_one_letter_code
_entity_poly.pdbx_strand_id
1 'polypeptide(L)' 'LARVLVARGAFAEAEPLQRRELEAQERRRGPEHRETLIAVNNLGLVLKNLGKFSE' A
#
# COMPACT_ATOMS: atom_id res chain seq x y z
N LEU A 1 4.73 10.00 1.70
CA LEU A 1 3.82 10.19 2.85
C LEU A 1 3.30 8.86 3.40
N ALA A 2 2.72 7.98 2.57
CA ALA A 2 2.23 6.67 2.99
C ALA A 2 3.25 5.87 3.82
N ARG A 3 4.48 5.69 3.32
CA ARG A 3 5.56 4.99 4.06
C ARG A 3 5.88 5.60 5.43
N VAL A 4 5.74 6.92 5.59
CA VAL A 4 5.98 7.60 6.88
C VAL A 4 4.85 7.30 7.85
N LEU A 5 3.61 7.26 7.38
CA LEU A 5 2.44 6.89 8.20
C LEU A 5 2.52 5.42 8.64
N VAL A 6 2.94 4.52 7.74
CA VAL A 6 3.23 3.11 8.09
C VAL A 6 4.30 3.02 9.17
N ALA A 7 5.40 3.77 9.03
CA ALA A 7 6.47 3.78 10.04
C ALA A 7 6.02 4.35 11.40
N ARG A 8 5.01 5.22 11.41
CA ARG A 8 4.41 5.76 12.65
C ARG A 8 3.28 4.89 13.23
N GLY A 9 2.94 3.77 12.58
CA GLY A 9 1.82 2.91 12.99
C GLY A 9 0.44 3.47 12.64
N ALA A 10 0.36 4.58 11.88
CA ALA A 10 -0.88 5.20 11.42
C ALA A 10 -1.43 4.47 10.17
N PHE A 11 -1.71 3.18 10.33
CA PHE A 11 -2.07 2.29 9.21
C PHE A 11 -3.40 2.67 8.55
N ALA A 12 -4.37 3.20 9.30
CA ALA A 12 -5.67 3.61 8.77
C ALA A 12 -5.56 4.81 7.82
N GLU A 13 -4.65 5.74 8.11
CA GLU A 13 -4.35 6.89 7.25
C GLU A 13 -3.45 6.49 6.07
N ALA A 14 -2.60 5.46 6.26
CA ALA A 14 -1.73 4.93 5.21
C ALA A 14 -2.50 4.14 4.13
N GLU A 15 -3.55 3.39 4.49
CA GLU A 15 -4.33 2.54 3.58
C GLU A 15 -4.82 3.26 2.30
N PRO A 16 -5.57 4.38 2.38
CA PRO A 16 -6.05 5.07 1.18
C PRO A 16 -4.92 5.65 0.34
N LEU A 17 -3.82 6.08 0.96
CA LEU A 17 -2.66 6.61 0.24
C LEU A 17 -1.91 5.49 -0.50
N GLN A 18 -1.76 4.33 0.12
CA GLN A 18 -1.09 3.19 -0.48
C GLN A 18 -1.92 2.58 -1.64
N ARG A 19 -3.26 2.60 -1.54
CA ARG A 19 -4.14 2.23 -2.67
C ARG A 19 -4.02 3.20 -3.85
N ARG A 20 -4.00 4.51 -3.59
CA ARG A 20 -3.81 5.52 -4.65
C ARG A 20 -2.44 5.40 -5.32
N GLU A 21 -1.40 5.13 -4.54
CA GLU A 21 -0.06 4.87 -5.07
C GLU A 21 -0.05 3.63 -5.97
N LEU A 22 -0.67 2.53 -5.52
CA LEU A 22 -0.76 1.30 -6.28
C LEU A 22 -1.48 1.51 -7.62
N GLU A 23 -2.67 2.13 -7.62
CA GLU A 23 -3.42 2.40 -8.86
C GLU A 23 -2.60 3.26 -9.85
N ALA A 24 -1.88 4.26 -9.34
CA ALA A 24 -1.03 5.10 -10.18
C ALA A 24 0.16 4.32 -10.77
N GLN A 25 0.77 3.41 -10.00
CA GLN A 25 1.88 2.58 -10.48
C GLN A 25 1.40 1.55 -11.50
N GLU A 26 0.26 0.90 -11.26
CA GLU A 26 -0.35 -0.05 -12.19
C GLU A 26 -0.67 0.62 -13.53
N ARG A 27 -1.28 1.81 -13.51
CA ARG A 27 -1.61 2.55 -14.75
C ARG A 27 -0.37 3.01 -15.51
N ARG A 28 0.69 3.44 -14.81
CA ARG A 28 1.88 4.02 -15.45
C ARG A 28 2.91 2.98 -15.90
N ARG A 29 3.02 1.87 -15.18
CA ARG A 29 4.13 0.92 -15.32
C ARG A 29 3.68 -0.53 -15.48
N GLY A 30 2.40 -0.82 -15.24
CA GLY A 30 1.86 -2.17 -15.28
C GLY A 30 1.98 -2.92 -13.95
N PRO A 31 1.25 -4.04 -13.81
CA PRO A 31 1.17 -4.83 -12.58
C PRO A 31 2.47 -5.53 -12.20
N GLU A 32 3.28 -5.94 -13.17
CA GLU A 32 4.51 -6.72 -12.94
C GLU A 32 5.74 -5.85 -12.66
N HIS A 33 5.61 -4.54 -12.79
CA HIS A 33 6.74 -3.64 -12.56
C HIS A 33 7.16 -3.67 -11.08
N ARG A 34 8.47 -3.68 -10.83
CA ARG A 34 9.05 -3.76 -9.47
C ARG A 34 8.43 -2.77 -8.48
N GLU A 35 8.22 -1.52 -8.92
CA GLU A 35 7.60 -0.49 -8.06
C GLU A 35 6.14 -0.79 -7.72
N THR A 36 5.39 -1.38 -8.64
CA THR A 36 4.01 -1.82 -8.42
C THR A 36 3.97 -2.94 -7.39
N LEU A 37 4.85 -3.94 -7.52
CA LEU A 37 4.97 -5.04 -6.54
C LEU A 37 5.36 -4.54 -5.14
N ILE A 38 6.22 -3.52 -5.04
CA ILE A 38 6.55 -2.87 -3.76
C ILE A 38 5.32 -2.18 -3.17
N ALA A 39 4.51 -1.49 -3.97
CA ALA A 39 3.29 -0.85 -3.51
C ALA A 39 2.25 -1.86 -3.01
N VAL A 40 2.11 -3.01 -3.69
CA VAL A 40 1.25 -4.13 -3.24
C VAL A 40 1.72 -4.67 -1.89
N ASN A 41 3.01 -4.95 -1.73
CA ASN A 41 3.56 -5.45 -0.47
C ASN A 41 3.30 -4.47 0.69
N ASN A 42 3.51 -3.18 0.46
CA ASN A 42 3.24 -2.16 1.48
C ASN A 42 1.75 -2.09 1.85
N LEU A 43 0.84 -2.25 0.89
CA LEU A 43 -0.59 -2.31 1.16
C LEU A 43 -0.96 -3.55 1.98
N GLY A 44 -0.36 -4.71 1.67
CA GLY A 44 -0.53 -5.94 2.46
C GLY A 44 -0.08 -5.77 3.91
N LEU A 45 1.05 -5.10 4.15
CA LEU A 45 1.51 -4.77 5.51
C LEU A 45 0.52 -3.87 6.25
N VAL A 46 -0.03 -2.85 5.57
CA VAL A 46 -1.04 -1.96 6.16
C VAL A 46 -2.30 -2.72 6.55
N LEU A 47 -2.83 -3.55 5.66
CA LEU A 47 -4.04 -4.35 5.91
C LEU A 47 -3.83 -5.36 7.05
N LYS A 48 -2.65 -6.00 7.09
CA LYS A 48 -2.25 -6.88 8.19
C LYS A 48 -2.31 -6.18 9.54
N ASN A 49 -1.72 -4.99 9.63
CA ASN A 49 -1.68 -4.25 10.89
C ASN A 49 -3.04 -3.66 11.29
N LEU A 50 -3.93 -3.41 10.32
CA LEU A 50 -5.30 -3.00 10.60
C LEU A 50 -6.20 -4.14 11.09
N GLY A 51 -5.69 -5.38 11.14
CA GLY A 51 -6.51 -6.56 11.43
C GLY A 51 -7.59 -6.81 10.37
N LYS A 52 -7.54 -6.10 9.23
CA LYS A 52 -8.42 -6.29 8.07
C LYS A 52 -7.92 -7.42 7.20
N PHE A 53 -7.62 -8.56 7.83
CA PHE A 53 -7.54 -9.83 7.13
C PHE A 53 -8.97 -10.33 6.90
N SER A 54 -9.69 -9.65 6.02
CA SER A 54 -10.87 -10.27 5.42
C SER A 54 -10.37 -10.98 4.17
N GLU A 55 -10.50 -12.31 4.25
CA GLU A 55 -10.34 -13.33 3.21
C GLU A 55 -10.77 -12.88 1.81
#